data_AF-A0A1E7FNI3-F1
#
_entry.id   AF-A0A1E7FNI3-F1
#
_cell.length_a   1.000
_cell.length_b   1.000
_cell.length_c   1.000
_cell.angle_alpha   90.00
_cell.angle_beta   90.00
_cell.angle_gamma   90.00
#
_symmetry.space_group_name_H-M   'P 1'
#
loop_
_entity.id
_entity.type
_entity.pdbx_description
1 polymer ?
#
loop_
_entity_poly.entity_id
_entity_poly.type
_entity_poly.pdbx_seq_one_letter_code
_entity_poly.pdbx_strand_id
1 'polypeptide(L)'
;MVGTALFILPWMIHYLGLFFLTLAVPLAYESVRRKIHKRVLYVNASSQNKSNTNLDYTTLKFWMQAKAMGSKLIVGFAEENDDDDSNNKKTDMGKIFNACACSCVDEVIAEAPAKLDLMFLEKQKIDFVVSTAVETQFVTDEVVNAGRCLTIGEDGVVRLFKLKDATKKD
;
A
#
# COMPACT_ATOMS: atom_id res chain seq x y z
N MET A 1 -22.41 -11.68 20.12
CA MET A 1 -23.63 -12.51 19.95
C MET A 1 -24.54 -12.57 21.19
N VAL A 2 -24.13 -12.02 22.34
CA VAL A 2 -24.97 -12.06 23.56
C VAL A 2 -26.22 -11.17 23.45
N GLY A 3 -26.10 -9.99 22.83
CA GLY A 3 -27.24 -9.06 22.68
C GLY A 3 -28.42 -9.62 21.89
N THR A 4 -28.15 -10.37 20.81
CA THR A 4 -29.18 -11.03 19.99
C THR A 4 -29.84 -12.21 20.74
N ALA A 5 -29.08 -12.93 21.58
CA ALA A 5 -29.61 -14.03 22.37
C ALA A 5 -30.54 -13.55 23.50
N LEU A 6 -30.18 -12.44 24.17
CA LEU A 6 -30.99 -11.83 25.22
C LEU A 6 -32.28 -11.20 24.68
N PHE A 7 -32.29 -10.77 23.41
CA PHE A 7 -33.48 -10.26 22.74
C PHE A 7 -34.54 -11.34 22.47
N ILE A 8 -34.19 -12.62 22.35
CA ILE A 8 -35.18 -13.67 22.00
C ILE A 8 -35.99 -14.16 23.22
N LEU A 9 -35.50 -13.92 24.45
CA LEU A 9 -36.15 -14.38 25.68
C LEU A 9 -37.31 -13.45 26.11
N PRO A 10 -38.48 -14.00 26.48
CA PRO A 10 -39.63 -13.19 26.90
C PRO A 10 -39.54 -12.72 28.36
N TRP A 11 -40.31 -11.66 28.63
CA TRP A 11 -40.77 -11.14 29.93
C TRP A 11 -40.04 -9.95 30.55
N MET A 12 -38.70 -9.88 30.58
CA MET A 12 -37.97 -8.68 31.08
C MET A 12 -36.62 -8.42 30.40
N ILE A 13 -36.03 -9.44 29.78
CA ILE A 13 -34.67 -9.39 29.22
C ILE A 13 -34.65 -8.75 27.84
N HIS A 14 -35.83 -8.58 27.23
CA HIS A 14 -36.03 -8.04 25.88
C HIS A 14 -35.51 -6.60 25.76
N TYR A 15 -35.85 -5.72 26.72
CA TYR A 15 -35.38 -4.33 26.74
C TYR A 15 -33.89 -4.23 27.02
N LEU A 16 -33.35 -5.13 27.86
CA LEU A 16 -31.92 -5.22 28.12
C LEU A 16 -31.15 -5.67 26.87
N GLY A 17 -31.67 -6.67 26.15
CA GLY A 17 -31.14 -7.13 24.87
C GLY A 17 -31.16 -6.00 23.81
N LEU A 18 -32.26 -5.26 23.72
CA LEU A 18 -32.38 -4.10 22.82
C LEU A 18 -31.35 -3.01 23.16
N PHE A 19 -31.14 -2.69 24.45
CA PHE A 19 -30.12 -1.74 24.90
C PHE A 19 -28.69 -2.16 24.54
N PHE A 20 -28.35 -3.44 24.72
CA PHE A 20 -27.05 -3.95 24.29
C PHE A 20 -26.89 -3.94 22.76
N LEU A 21 -27.97 -4.14 22.02
CA LEU A 21 -27.96 -4.12 20.57
C LEU A 21 -27.75 -2.69 20.04
N THR A 22 -28.41 -1.69 20.62
CA THR A 22 -28.19 -0.28 20.26
C THR A 22 -26.77 0.21 20.59
N LEU A 23 -26.14 -0.30 21.66
CA LEU A 23 -24.71 -0.04 21.95
C LEU A 23 -23.75 -0.78 21.00
N ALA A 24 -24.13 -1.97 20.51
CA ALA A 24 -23.31 -2.73 19.58
C ALA A 24 -23.29 -2.14 18.16
N VAL A 25 -24.37 -1.47 17.74
CA VAL A 25 -24.49 -0.84 16.42
C VAL A 25 -23.39 0.20 16.14
N PRO A 26 -23.12 1.21 16.99
CA PRO A 26 -22.05 2.17 16.74
C PRO A 26 -20.67 1.51 16.76
N LEU A 27 -20.44 0.48 17.58
CA LEU A 27 -19.20 -0.28 17.58
C LEU A 27 -18.98 -1.05 16.27
N ALA A 28 -20.03 -1.71 15.78
CA ALA A 28 -20.01 -2.41 14.50
C ALA A 28 -19.84 -1.41 13.35
N TYR A 29 -20.53 -0.26 13.42
CA TYR A 29 -20.39 0.81 12.44
C TYR A 29 -18.97 1.37 12.41
N GLU A 30 -18.32 1.57 13.56
CA GLU A 30 -16.93 2.04 13.60
C GLU A 30 -15.96 1.02 13.00
N SER A 31 -16.17 -0.27 13.27
CA SER A 31 -15.39 -1.37 12.67
C SER A 31 -15.50 -1.39 11.14
N VAL A 32 -16.70 -1.19 10.62
CA VAL A 32 -16.96 -1.14 9.18
C VAL A 32 -16.47 0.16 8.57
N ARG A 33 -16.66 1.31 9.23
CA ARG A 33 -16.16 2.63 8.79
C ARG A 33 -14.65 2.62 8.58
N ARG A 34 -13.89 2.01 9.49
CA ARG A 34 -12.42 1.87 9.36
C ARG A 34 -12.01 0.99 8.18
N LYS A 35 -12.88 0.08 7.73
CA LYS A 35 -12.67 -0.81 6.57
C LYS A 35 -13.19 -0.25 5.24
N ILE A 36 -14.07 0.76 5.26
CA ILE A 36 -14.67 1.35 4.05
C ILE A 36 -13.74 2.33 3.33
N HIS A 37 -12.80 2.97 4.04
CA HIS A 37 -11.87 3.89 3.39
C HIS A 37 -10.93 3.13 2.46
N LYS A 38 -11.25 3.19 1.18
CA LYS A 38 -10.40 2.68 0.11
C LYS A 38 -9.08 3.43 0.15
N ARG A 39 -8.00 2.73 0.49
CA ARG A 39 -6.64 3.26 0.43
C ARG A 39 -5.97 2.75 -0.83
N VAL A 40 -5.46 3.67 -1.63
CA VAL A 40 -4.67 3.37 -2.82
C VAL A 40 -3.19 3.45 -2.44
N LEU A 41 -2.51 2.32 -2.54
CA LEU A 41 -1.09 2.22 -2.29
C LEU A 41 -0.32 2.15 -3.60
N TYR A 42 0.84 2.79 -3.62
CA TYR A 42 1.76 2.75 -4.74
C TYR A 42 3.08 2.09 -4.33
N VAL A 43 3.60 1.23 -5.20
CA VAL A 43 4.91 0.60 -5.08
C VAL A 43 5.72 0.87 -6.34
N ASN A 44 6.97 1.28 -6.18
CA ASN A 44 7.92 1.37 -7.29
C ASN A 44 8.62 0.00 -7.49
N ALA A 45 8.44 -0.62 -8.66
CA ALA A 45 9.05 -1.91 -9.00
C ALA A 45 10.38 -1.78 -9.74
N SER A 46 10.78 -0.58 -10.17
CA SER A 46 12.07 -0.37 -10.86
C SER A 46 13.27 -0.56 -9.91
N SER A 47 13.15 -0.14 -8.65
CA SER A 47 14.28 -0.22 -7.70
C SER A 47 14.66 -1.65 -7.31
N GLN A 48 13.69 -2.57 -7.15
CA GLN A 48 13.95 -3.93 -6.67
C GLN A 48 14.53 -4.87 -7.74
N ASN A 49 14.38 -4.54 -9.01
CA ASN A 49 14.69 -5.44 -10.12
C ASN A 49 16.11 -5.26 -10.68
N LYS A 50 16.98 -4.50 -9.99
CA LYS A 50 18.32 -4.18 -10.46
C LYS A 50 19.28 -5.38 -10.57
N SER A 51 18.89 -6.57 -10.09
CA SER A 51 19.77 -7.75 -10.01
C SER A 51 19.23 -9.01 -10.71
N ASN A 52 17.92 -9.20 -10.84
CA ASN A 52 17.39 -10.44 -11.47
C ASN A 52 16.18 -10.15 -12.34
N THR A 53 16.25 -10.64 -13.58
CA THR A 53 15.22 -10.56 -14.63
C THR A 53 13.92 -11.30 -14.31
N ASN A 54 13.83 -11.95 -13.15
CA ASN A 54 12.72 -12.78 -12.74
C ASN A 54 12.03 -12.20 -11.50
N LEU A 55 10.70 -12.19 -11.55
CA LEU A 55 9.84 -11.82 -10.42
C LEU A 55 10.09 -12.80 -9.27
N ASP A 56 10.77 -12.32 -8.23
CA ASP A 56 11.17 -13.16 -7.10
C ASP A 56 10.04 -13.29 -6.06
N TYR A 57 10.08 -14.35 -5.27
CA TYR A 57 9.10 -14.59 -4.20
C TYR A 57 9.12 -13.48 -3.14
N THR A 58 10.28 -12.83 -2.95
CA THR A 58 10.48 -11.72 -2.03
C THR A 58 9.66 -10.49 -2.45
N THR A 59 9.75 -10.13 -3.73
CA THR A 59 8.97 -9.05 -4.35
C THR A 59 7.47 -9.35 -4.30
N LEU A 60 7.07 -10.59 -4.59
CA LEU A 60 5.66 -11.00 -4.52
C LEU A 60 5.12 -10.92 -3.08
N LYS A 61 5.88 -11.40 -2.10
CA LYS A 61 5.53 -11.29 -0.66
C LYS A 61 5.40 -9.83 -0.24
N PHE A 62 6.30 -8.98 -0.70
CA PHE A 62 6.24 -7.54 -0.46
C PHE A 62 4.98 -6.91 -1.07
N TRP A 63 4.63 -7.23 -2.32
CA TRP A 63 3.40 -6.74 -2.95
C TRP A 63 2.13 -7.25 -2.26
N MET A 64 2.12 -8.51 -1.82
CA MET A 64 1.01 -9.04 -1.01
C MET A 64 0.85 -8.26 0.30
N GLN A 65 1.96 -7.95 0.97
CA GLN A 65 1.93 -7.15 2.20
C GLN A 65 1.50 -5.71 1.92
N ALA A 66 1.97 -5.11 0.83
CA ALA A 66 1.56 -3.79 0.38
C ALA A 66 0.05 -3.74 0.11
N LYS A 67 -0.47 -4.71 -0.65
CA LYS A 67 -1.91 -4.86 -0.93
C LYS A 67 -2.73 -5.04 0.34
N ALA A 68 -2.24 -5.81 1.32
CA ALA A 68 -2.96 -6.03 2.59
C ALA A 68 -3.14 -4.75 3.43
N MET A 69 -2.34 -3.70 3.20
CA MET A 69 -2.47 -2.42 3.90
C MET A 69 -3.58 -1.51 3.37
N GLY A 70 -4.16 -1.82 2.21
CA GLY A 70 -5.22 -1.02 1.65
C GLY A 70 -6.12 -1.80 0.72
N SER A 71 -6.86 -1.06 -0.11
CA SER A 71 -7.86 -1.67 -0.99
C SER A 71 -7.34 -1.86 -2.41
N LYS A 72 -6.40 -1.01 -2.85
CA LYS A 72 -5.88 -1.00 -4.21
C LYS A 72 -4.35 -0.88 -4.18
N LEU A 73 -3.67 -1.70 -4.95
CA LEU A 73 -2.22 -1.65 -5.16
C LEU A 73 -1.94 -1.25 -6.61
N ILE A 74 -1.21 -0.16 -6.77
CA ILE A 74 -0.69 0.33 -8.04
C ILE A 74 0.82 0.06 -8.05
N VAL A 75 1.31 -0.59 -9.10
CA VAL A 75 2.74 -0.85 -9.28
C VAL A 75 3.26 0.00 -10.43
N GLY A 76 4.28 0.81 -10.18
CA GLY A 76 4.91 1.63 -11.20
C GLY A 76 6.26 1.07 -11.61
N PHE A 77 6.50 1.03 -12.91
CA PHE A 77 7.78 0.74 -13.54
C PHE A 77 8.32 2.07 -14.08
N ALA A 78 9.51 2.46 -13.64
CA ALA A 78 10.18 3.63 -14.20
C ALA A 78 10.85 3.23 -15.52
N GLU A 79 10.79 4.12 -16.50
CA GLU A 79 11.53 3.95 -17.75
C GLU A 79 13.02 4.13 -17.45
N GLU A 80 13.80 3.08 -17.63
CA GLU A 80 15.26 3.17 -17.58
C GLU A 80 15.69 3.83 -18.90
N ASN A 81 16.22 5.06 -18.80
CA ASN A 81 16.79 5.82 -19.93
C ASN A 81 18.12 5.19 -20.40
N ASP A 82 18.15 3.88 -20.61
CA ASP A 82 19.27 3.22 -21.28
C ASP A 82 18.99 3.22 -22.78
N ASP A 83 19.58 4.21 -23.43
CA ASP A 83 19.65 4.35 -24.87
C ASP A 83 20.23 3.06 -25.50
N ASP A 84 19.51 2.54 -26.50
CA ASP A 84 20.02 1.67 -27.59
C ASP A 84 20.00 0.12 -27.53
N ASP A 85 19.40 -0.56 -26.56
CA ASP A 85 19.29 -2.04 -26.62
C ASP A 85 17.86 -2.58 -26.81
N SER A 86 17.54 -3.01 -28.03
CA SER A 86 16.22 -3.57 -28.41
C SER A 86 15.79 -4.80 -27.58
N ASN A 87 16.74 -5.45 -26.89
CA ASN A 87 16.49 -6.55 -25.97
C ASN A 87 15.96 -6.07 -24.61
N ASN A 88 16.37 -4.90 -24.11
CA ASN A 88 15.92 -4.36 -22.82
C ASN A 88 14.43 -3.99 -22.84
N LYS A 89 13.95 -3.41 -23.93
CA LYS A 89 12.51 -3.09 -24.09
C LYS A 89 11.61 -4.32 -24.02
N LYS A 90 12.06 -5.47 -24.55
CA LYS A 90 11.31 -6.73 -24.43
C LYS A 90 11.32 -7.26 -23.00
N THR A 91 12.44 -7.12 -22.29
CA THR A 91 12.51 -7.51 -20.88
C THR A 91 11.65 -6.62 -19.99
N ASP A 92 11.55 -5.33 -20.28
CA ASP A 92 10.74 -4.39 -19.49
C ASP A 92 9.24 -4.61 -19.71
N MET A 93 8.84 -4.84 -20.97
CA MET A 93 7.48 -5.30 -21.27
C MET A 93 7.17 -6.63 -20.57
N GLY A 94 8.11 -7.58 -20.54
CA GLY A 94 7.98 -8.83 -19.80
C GLY A 94 7.73 -8.62 -18.30
N LYS A 95 8.45 -7.70 -17.66
CA LYS A 95 8.26 -7.33 -16.24
C LYS A 95 6.86 -6.76 -15.98
N ILE A 96 6.39 -5.88 -16.86
CA ILE A 96 5.04 -5.28 -16.78
C ILE A 96 3.97 -6.37 -16.88
N PHE A 97 4.08 -7.28 -17.86
CA PHE A 97 3.12 -8.38 -18.00
C PHE A 97 3.12 -9.33 -16.80
N ASN A 98 4.30 -9.62 -16.24
CA ASN A 98 4.41 -10.44 -15.03
C ASN A 98 3.71 -9.78 -13.83
N ALA A 99 3.85 -8.46 -13.67
CA ALA A 99 3.13 -7.73 -12.63
C ALA A 99 1.62 -7.71 -12.86
N CYS A 100 1.16 -7.54 -14.10
CA CYS A 100 -0.25 -7.65 -14.46
C CYS A 100 -0.83 -9.05 -14.20
N ALA A 101 0.00 -10.09 -14.24
CA ALA A 101 -0.41 -11.47 -13.94
C ALA A 101 -0.54 -11.73 -12.42
N CYS A 102 0.01 -10.86 -11.56
CA CYS A 102 -0.07 -11.02 -10.12
C CYS A 102 -1.45 -10.62 -9.57
N SER A 103 -2.12 -11.54 -8.87
CA SER A 103 -3.45 -11.29 -8.30
C SER A 103 -3.50 -10.21 -7.21
N CYS A 104 -2.35 -9.81 -6.67
CA CYS A 104 -2.25 -8.75 -5.66
C CYS A 104 -2.19 -7.34 -6.27
N VAL A 105 -1.91 -7.21 -7.57
CA VAL A 105 -1.75 -5.94 -8.28
C VAL A 105 -3.05 -5.61 -9.02
N ASP A 106 -3.60 -4.41 -8.83
CA ASP A 106 -4.84 -4.02 -9.53
C ASP A 106 -4.56 -3.16 -10.76
N GLU A 107 -3.49 -2.37 -10.72
CA GLU A 107 -3.13 -1.45 -11.80
C GLU A 107 -1.62 -1.34 -11.91
N VAL A 108 -1.14 -1.24 -13.15
CA VAL A 108 0.28 -1.12 -13.47
C VAL A 108 0.50 0.14 -14.29
N ILE A 109 1.49 0.94 -13.90
CA ILE A 109 1.93 2.15 -14.61
C ILE A 109 3.28 1.84 -15.25
N ALA A 110 3.33 1.79 -16.58
CA ALA A 110 4.52 1.41 -17.34
C ALA A 110 5.58 2.53 -17.45
N GLU A 111 5.15 3.80 -17.37
CA GLU A 111 6.00 4.99 -17.53
C GLU A 111 5.92 5.84 -16.25
N ALA A 112 6.32 5.25 -15.12
CA ALA A 112 6.34 5.97 -13.86
C ALA A 112 7.56 6.91 -13.81
N PRO A 113 7.44 8.10 -13.19
CA PRO A 113 8.59 8.99 -13.02
C PRO A 113 9.62 8.36 -12.06
N ALA A 114 10.91 8.57 -12.35
CA ALA A 114 12.01 8.04 -11.52
C ALA A 114 11.99 8.59 -10.07
N LYS A 115 11.51 9.83 -9.90
CA LYS A 115 11.24 10.46 -8.61
C LYS A 115 9.76 10.74 -8.50
N LEU A 116 9.15 10.34 -7.38
CA LEU A 116 7.74 10.59 -7.12
C LEU A 116 7.54 11.93 -6.44
N ASP A 117 6.72 12.76 -7.07
CA ASP A 117 6.27 14.04 -6.53
C ASP A 117 4.81 13.97 -6.07
N LEU A 118 4.42 14.92 -5.22
CA LEU A 118 3.04 15.06 -4.75
C LEU A 118 2.05 15.24 -5.91
N MET A 119 2.45 15.95 -6.97
CA MET A 119 1.59 16.15 -8.15
C MET A 119 1.22 14.84 -8.85
N PHE A 120 2.15 13.89 -8.92
CA PHE A 120 1.88 12.58 -9.50
C PHE A 120 0.92 11.77 -8.62
N LEU A 121 1.14 11.80 -7.30
CA LEU A 121 0.28 11.11 -6.34
C LEU A 121 -1.15 11.65 -6.38
N GLU A 122 -1.33 12.97 -6.45
CA GLU A 122 -2.66 13.57 -6.52
C GLU A 122 -3.36 13.28 -7.86
N LYS A 123 -2.63 13.35 -8.98
CA LYS A 123 -3.16 13.02 -10.31
C LYS A 123 -3.69 11.58 -10.37
N GLN A 124 -2.94 10.64 -9.79
CA GLN A 124 -3.30 9.22 -9.76
C GLN A 124 -4.16 8.82 -8.54
N LYS A 125 -4.50 9.78 -7.67
CA LYS A 125 -5.27 9.56 -6.42
C LYS A 125 -4.64 8.48 -5.54
N ILE A 126 -3.32 8.52 -5.41
CA ILE A 126 -2.54 7.63 -4.54
C ILE A 126 -2.47 8.26 -3.15
N ASP A 127 -2.86 7.49 -2.13
CA ASP A 127 -2.86 7.94 -0.75
C ASP A 127 -1.48 7.76 -0.10
N PHE A 128 -0.86 6.59 -0.32
CA PHE A 128 0.40 6.22 0.29
C PHE A 128 1.34 5.54 -0.69
N VAL A 129 2.63 5.84 -0.52
CA VAL A 129 3.74 5.18 -1.20
C VAL A 129 4.37 4.21 -0.22
N VAL A 130 4.59 2.97 -0.66
CA VAL A 130 5.25 1.94 0.13
C VAL A 130 6.64 1.67 -0.44
N SER A 131 7.65 1.77 0.41
CA SER A 131 9.04 1.49 0.09
C SER A 131 9.64 0.45 1.03
N THR A 132 10.68 -0.23 0.57
CA THR A 132 11.52 -1.07 1.43
C THR A 132 12.58 -0.19 2.09
N ALA A 133 13.05 -0.55 3.29
CA ALA A 133 14.02 0.25 4.04
C ALA A 133 15.31 0.62 3.29
N VAL A 134 15.66 -0.15 2.24
CA VAL A 134 16.86 0.03 1.41
C VAL A 134 16.64 1.03 0.26
N GLU A 135 15.40 1.33 -0.10
CA GLU A 135 15.04 1.94 -1.40
C GLU A 135 14.35 3.29 -1.27
N THR A 136 14.54 4.01 -0.18
CA THR A 136 13.81 5.27 0.07
C THR A 136 14.25 6.44 -0.82
N GLN A 137 15.17 6.23 -1.76
CA GLN A 137 15.74 7.26 -2.64
C GLN A 137 14.80 7.70 -3.78
N PHE A 138 13.70 6.99 -4.05
CA PHE A 138 12.76 7.34 -5.13
C PHE A 138 11.69 8.38 -4.74
N VAL A 139 11.57 8.71 -3.46
CA VAL A 139 10.52 9.58 -2.93
C VAL A 139 11.11 10.96 -2.67
N THR A 140 10.48 12.04 -3.15
CA THR A 140 10.93 13.40 -2.84
C THR A 140 10.59 13.80 -1.40
N ASP A 141 11.37 14.73 -0.86
CA ASP A 141 11.23 15.20 0.53
C ASP A 141 9.82 15.74 0.81
N GLU A 142 9.14 16.28 -0.21
CA GLU A 142 7.76 16.76 -0.11
C GLU A 142 6.76 15.65 0.25
N VAL A 143 6.89 14.48 -0.38
CA VAL A 143 6.01 13.33 -0.12
C VAL A 143 6.27 12.75 1.27
N VAL A 144 7.52 12.79 1.72
CA VAL A 144 7.88 12.36 3.08
C VAL A 144 7.34 13.33 4.12
N ASN A 145 7.51 14.64 3.90
CA ASN A 145 7.00 15.68 4.78
C ASN A 145 5.47 15.68 4.86
N ALA A 146 4.78 15.31 3.78
CA ALA A 146 3.34 15.11 3.76
C ALA A 146 2.88 13.85 4.53
N GLY A 147 3.80 13.03 5.04
CA GLY A 147 3.49 11.80 5.78
C GLY A 147 2.87 10.69 4.91
N ARG A 148 3.08 10.74 3.59
CA ARG A 148 2.52 9.78 2.62
C ARG A 148 3.48 8.66 2.25
N CYS A 149 4.64 8.57 2.90
CA CYS A 149 5.64 7.53 2.67
C CYS A 149 5.66 6.52 3.84
N LEU A 150 5.48 5.25 3.51
CA LEU A 150 5.50 4.12 4.43
C LEU A 150 6.70 3.22 4.11
N THR A 151 7.42 2.80 5.14
CA THR A 151 8.46 1.79 5.03
C THR A 151 8.04 0.49 5.70
N ILE A 152 8.27 -0.62 5.00
CA ILE A 152 8.18 -1.95 5.60
C ILE A 152 9.56 -2.29 6.16
N GLY A 153 9.65 -2.46 7.47
CA GLY A 153 10.84 -2.98 8.13
C GLY A 153 10.99 -4.49 7.94
N GLU A 154 12.18 -5.02 8.22
CA GLU A 154 12.47 -6.47 8.15
C GLU A 154 11.56 -7.29 9.07
N ASP A 155 11.10 -6.70 10.17
CA ASP A 155 10.12 -7.28 11.10
C ASP A 155 8.70 -7.43 10.50
N GLY A 156 8.47 -6.96 9.27
CA GLY A 156 7.15 -6.92 8.64
C GLY A 156 6.24 -5.83 9.22
N VAL A 157 6.76 -4.96 10.08
CA VAL A 157 6.01 -3.85 10.66
C VAL A 157 6.17 -2.60 9.78
N VAL A 158 5.04 -1.96 9.49
CA VAL A 158 4.95 -0.76 8.65
C VAL A 158 5.13 0.46 9.53
N ARG A 159 6.05 1.35 9.15
CA ARG A 159 6.32 2.60 9.87
C ARG A 159 6.26 3.77 8.90
N LEU A 160 5.90 4.94 9.40
CA LEU A 160 6.06 6.18 8.64
C LEU A 160 7.55 6.40 8.42
N PHE A 161 7.92 6.66 7.17
CA PHE A 161 9.29 7.06 6.87
C PHE A 161 9.55 8.42 7.51
N LYS A 162 10.53 8.47 8.40
CA LYS A 162 11.05 9.72 8.93
C LYS A 162 12.35 10.00 8.20
N LEU A 163 12.46 11.16 7.57
CA LEU A 163 13.75 11.69 7.16
C LEU A 163 14.66 11.61 8.40
N LYS A 164 15.84 11.01 8.27
CA LYS A 164 16.88 11.20 9.27
C LYS A 164 17.15 12.70 9.25
N ASP A 165 16.66 13.41 10.25
CA ASP A 165 17.07 14.79 10.49
C ASP A 165 18.58 14.81 10.39
N ALA A 166 19.08 15.57 9.40
CA ALA A 166 20.49 15.76 9.22
C ALA A 166 21.06 16.16 10.57
N THR A 167 21.80 15.24 11.20
CA THR A 167 22.60 15.55 12.37
C THR A 167 23.46 16.74 11.97
N LYS A 168 23.08 17.92 12.47
CA LYS A 168 23.93 19.11 12.54
C LYS A 168 25.27 18.62 13.08
N LYS A 169 26.27 18.54 12.18
CA LYS A 169 27.65 18.65 12.60
C LYS A 169 27.82 20.12 12.95
N ASP A 170 27.76 20.40 14.24
CA ASP A 170 28.33 21.62 14.82
C ASP A 170 29.85 21.65 14.56
#